data_AF-A0A429VCZ6-F1
#
_entry.id   AF-A0A429VCZ6-F1
#
_cell.length_a   1.000
_cell.length_b   1.000
_cell.length_c   1.000
_cell.angle_alpha   90.00
_cell.angle_beta   90.00
_cell.angle_gamma   90.00
#
_symmetry.space_group_name_H-M   'P 1'
#
loop_
_entity.id
_entity.type
_entity.pdbx_description
1 polymer ?
#
loop_
_entity_poly.entity_id
_entity_poly.type
_entity_poly.pdbx_seq_one_letter_code
_entity_poly.pdbx_strand_id
1 'polypeptide(L)' 'MKWLTALLLGGLVGFILPMAFGGQEGDWLHSWAGAGTVRPLPGSPGLLLSIPAALLTAVALRLFFNWHRN' A
#
# COMPACT_ATOMS: atom_id res chain seq x y z
N MET A 1 -9.75 5.05 16.56
CA MET A 1 -10.08 4.66 15.18
C MET A 1 -10.61 3.22 15.13
N LYS A 2 -11.50 2.85 14.21
CA LYS A 2 -11.92 1.45 14.00
C LYS A 2 -10.94 0.72 13.06
N TRP A 3 -10.77 -0.59 13.21
CA TRP A 3 -9.88 -1.39 12.35
C TRP A 3 -10.25 -1.30 10.87
N LEU A 4 -11.54 -1.36 10.54
CA LEU A 4 -12.02 -1.22 9.16
C LEU A 4 -11.55 0.10 8.52
N THR A 5 -11.63 1.23 9.24
CA THR A 5 -11.16 2.53 8.75
C THR A 5 -9.65 2.53 8.49
N ALA A 6 -8.88 1.92 9.39
CA ALA A 6 -7.43 1.83 9.24
C ALA A 6 -7.04 0.96 8.02
N LEU A 7 -7.75 -0.15 7.81
CA LEU A 7 -7.56 -1.03 6.65
C LEU A 7 -7.93 -0.35 5.33
N LEU A 8 -9.01 0.44 5.30
CA LEU A 8 -9.40 1.20 4.11
C LEU A 8 -8.35 2.27 3.76
N LEU A 9 -7.87 3.01 4.75
CA LEU A 9 -6.83 4.03 4.54
C LEU A 9 -5.50 3.40 4.16
N GLY A 10 -5.12 2.29 4.81
CA GLY A 10 -3.95 1.53 4.42
C GLY A 10 -4.05 1.01 2.99
N GLY A 11 -5.19 0.40 2.62
CA GLY A 11 -5.47 -0.05 1.26
C GLY A 11 -5.32 1.05 0.22
N LEU A 12 -5.85 2.26 0.49
CA LEU A 12 -5.65 3.42 -0.38
C LEU A 12 -4.17 3.74 -0.59
N VAL A 13 -3.38 3.77 0.49
CA VAL A 13 -1.94 4.02 0.40
C VAL A 13 -1.21 2.90 -0.35
N GLY A 14 -1.61 1.66 -0.13
CA GLY A 14 -1.09 0.49 -0.84
C GLY A 14 -1.40 0.48 -2.34
N PHE A 15 -2.38 1.25 -2.80
CA PHE A 15 -2.66 1.50 -4.21
C PHE A 15 -1.94 2.75 -4.73
N ILE A 16 -2.04 3.85 -4.02
CA ILE A 16 -1.55 5.16 -4.48
C ILE A 16 -0.02 5.16 -4.60
N LEU A 17 0.70 4.60 -3.63
CA LEU A 17 2.16 4.60 -3.66
C LEU A 17 2.74 3.84 -4.88
N PRO A 18 2.33 2.59 -5.18
CA PRO A 18 2.75 1.93 -6.40
C PRO A 18 2.34 2.66 -7.68
N MET A 19 1.15 3.28 -7.72
CA MET A 19 0.71 4.01 -8.90
C MET A 19 1.49 5.31 -9.12
N ALA A 20 1.83 6.04 -8.05
CA ALA A 20 2.55 7.30 -8.12
C ALA A 20 4.05 7.11 -8.42
N PHE A 21 4.65 6.02 -7.95
CA PHE A 21 6.12 5.80 -8.01
C PHE A 21 6.54 4.54 -8.79
N GLY A 22 5.58 3.80 -9.37
CA GLY A 22 5.79 2.47 -9.96
C GLY A 22 5.40 2.36 -11.43
N GLY A 23 5.63 3.40 -12.24
CA GLY A 23 5.69 3.25 -13.71
C GLY A 23 6.66 2.12 -14.12
N GLN A 24 6.68 1.68 -15.38
CA GLN A 24 7.39 0.44 -15.79
C GLN A 24 8.86 0.30 -15.33
N GLU A 25 9.54 1.41 -15.07
CA GLU A 25 10.93 1.48 -14.55
C GLU A 25 11.04 2.23 -13.21
N GLY A 26 9.94 2.45 -12.50
CA GLY A 26 9.91 3.24 -11.28
C GLY A 26 10.58 2.52 -10.10
N ASP A 27 11.26 3.30 -9.25
CA ASP A 27 11.99 2.82 -8.07
C ASP A 27 11.13 1.94 -7.15
N TRP A 28 9.81 2.13 -7.15
CA TRP A 28 8.88 1.30 -6.40
C TRP A 28 8.97 -0.19 -6.81
N LEU A 29 9.10 -0.47 -8.11
CA LEU A 29 9.20 -1.83 -8.63
C LEU A 29 10.57 -2.47 -8.44
N HIS A 30 11.62 -1.65 -8.33
CA HIS A 30 13.01 -2.10 -8.17
C HIS A 30 13.48 -2.15 -6.71
N SER A 31 12.65 -1.70 -5.76
CA SER A 31 12.98 -1.66 -4.33
C SER A 31 12.23 -2.72 -3.52
N TRP A 32 12.34 -2.63 -2.18
CA TRP A 32 11.66 -3.50 -1.23
C TRP A 32 10.14 -3.50 -1.39
N ALA A 33 9.57 -2.42 -1.93
CA ALA A 33 8.14 -2.33 -2.21
C ALA A 33 7.70 -3.13 -3.45
N GLY A 34 8.62 -3.50 -4.34
CA GLY A 34 8.36 -4.41 -5.46
C GLY A 34 8.14 -5.86 -5.00
N ALA A 35 8.69 -6.24 -3.84
CA ALA A 35 8.44 -7.53 -3.22
C ALA A 35 7.05 -7.56 -2.56
N GLY A 36 6.11 -8.29 -3.16
CA GLY A 36 4.73 -8.37 -2.67
C GLY A 36 3.79 -7.31 -3.25
N THR A 37 4.20 -6.63 -4.33
CA THR A 37 3.30 -5.84 -5.17
C THR A 37 2.70 -6.71 -6.27
N VAL A 38 1.38 -6.77 -6.33
CA VAL A 38 0.65 -7.31 -7.49
C VAL A 38 0.74 -6.25 -8.59
N ARG A 39 1.13 -6.62 -9.82
CA ARG A 39 1.20 -5.68 -10.96
C ARG A 39 0.70 -6.29 -12.27
N PRO A 40 0.08 -5.50 -13.16
CA PRO A 40 -0.12 -5.87 -14.55
C PRO A 40 1.23 -5.95 -15.29
N LEU A 41 1.41 -7.01 -16.07
CA LEU A 41 2.50 -7.19 -17.04
C LEU A 41 1.89 -7.18 -18.45
N PRO A 42 2.66 -6.96 -19.53
CA PRO A 42 2.13 -7.10 -20.88
C PRO A 42 1.42 -8.45 -21.05
N GLY A 43 0.11 -8.44 -21.31
CA GLY A 43 -0.75 -9.63 -21.39
C GLY A 43 -1.57 -9.97 -20.13
N SER A 44 -1.42 -9.24 -19.03
CA SER A 44 -2.17 -9.44 -17.77
C SER A 44 -2.83 -8.13 -17.30
N PRO A 45 -4.16 -8.02 -17.31
CA PRO A 45 -4.91 -6.84 -16.87
C PRO A 45 -4.97 -6.74 -15.32
N GLY A 46 -3.82 -6.90 -14.65
CA GLY A 46 -3.70 -6.83 -13.19
C GLY A 46 -3.81 -5.42 -12.59
N LEU A 47 -3.94 -5.36 -11.27
CA LEU A 47 -3.98 -4.13 -10.46
C LEU A 47 -2.63 -3.90 -9.77
N LEU A 48 -2.15 -2.66 -9.76
CA LEU A 48 -0.96 -2.24 -8.99
C LEU A 48 -1.32 -2.08 -7.50
N LEU A 49 -0.99 -3.09 -6.68
CA LEU A 49 -1.28 -3.10 -5.24
C LEU A 49 -0.09 -3.63 -4.44
N SER A 50 0.40 -2.83 -3.50
CA SER A 50 1.38 -3.27 -2.50
C SER A 50 0.69 -3.68 -1.20
N ILE A 51 0.62 -4.99 -0.97
CA ILE A 51 0.06 -5.56 0.27
C ILE A 51 0.88 -5.13 1.50
N PRO A 52 2.23 -5.13 1.48
CA PRO A 52 3.02 -4.66 2.61
C PRO A 52 2.75 -3.20 2.95
N ALA A 53 2.73 -2.31 1.94
CA ALA A 53 2.42 -0.89 2.17
C ALA A 53 1.02 -0.70 2.73
N ALA A 54 0.04 -1.47 2.25
CA ALA A 54 -1.33 -1.41 2.76
C ALA A 54 -1.41 -1.80 4.25
N LEU A 55 -0.83 -2.93 4.61
CA LEU A 55 -0.91 -3.46 5.97
C LEU A 55 -0.09 -2.63 6.96
N LEU A 56 1.14 -2.24 6.60
CA LEU A 56 1.99 -1.41 7.45
C LEU A 56 1.33 -0.07 7.74
N THR A 57 0.77 0.58 6.70
CA THR A 57 0.09 1.86 6.87
C THR A 57 -1.16 1.71 7.73
N ALA A 58 -1.95 0.66 7.53
CA ALA A 58 -3.13 0.39 8.36
C ALA A 58 -2.76 0.22 9.84
N VAL A 59 -1.72 -0.58 10.13
CA VAL A 59 -1.24 -0.79 11.50
C VAL A 59 -0.70 0.50 12.10
N ALA A 60 0.12 1.25 11.36
CA ALA A 60 0.68 2.52 11.81
C ALA A 60 -0.41 3.55 12.15
N LEU A 61 -1.40 3.73 11.28
CA LEU A 61 -2.55 4.60 11.53
C LEU A 61 -3.33 4.14 12.76
N ARG A 62 -3.58 2.84 12.88
CA ARG A 62 -4.30 2.27 14.04
C ARG A 62 -3.59 2.60 15.35
N LEU A 63 -2.27 2.44 15.40
CA LEU A 63 -1.44 2.72 16.57
C LEU A 63 -1.42 4.23 16.87
N PHE A 64 -1.15 5.06 15.86
CA PHE A 64 -1.09 6.52 15.99
C PHE A 64 -2.39 7.11 16.55
N PHE A 65 -3.53 6.73 15.98
CA PHE A 65 -4.85 7.22 16.42
C PHE A 65 -5.37 6.54 17.69
N ASN A 66 -4.80 5.41 18.12
CA ASN A 66 -5.04 4.87 19.45
C ASN A 66 -4.27 5.66 20.50
N TRP A 67 -3.02 5.99 20.20
CA TRP A 67 -2.17 6.75 21.09
C TRP A 67 -2.74 8.15 21.36
N HIS A 68 -3.24 8.85 20.34
CA HIS A 68 -3.86 10.18 20.49
C HIS A 68 -5.26 10.19 21.13
N ARG A 69 -5.80 9.02 21.49
CA ARG A 69 -7.10 8.92 22.17
C ARG A 69 -6.94 8.91 23.70
N ASN A 70 -5.73 8.71 24.20
CA ASN A 70 -5.36 8.80 25.62
C ASN A 70 -4.72 10.15 25.90
#